data_AF-A0A428NTC3-F1
#
_entry.id   AF-A0A428NTC3-F1
#
_cell.length_a   1.000
_cell.length_b   1.000
_cell.length_c   1.000
_cell.angle_alpha   90.00
_cell.angle_beta   90.00
_cell.angle_gamma   90.00
#
_symmetry.space_group_name_H-M   'P 1'
#
loop_
_entity.id
_entity.type
_entity.pdbx_description
1 polymer ?
#
loop_
_entity_poly.entity_id
_entity_poly.type
_entity_poly.pdbx_seq_one_letter_code
_entity_poly.pdbx_strand_id
1 'polypeptide(L)'
;MASHNWIELRFDRRREFSPVIVEHRRAYQLFDRQAFQPRMVLSIGGAEKRHFYQNLELDDRFHQSAGVSFRPVQLATLIMDCELHNPPQLDGLQGQHVGGLAVTHRLQCGLTPRSPPHKVMEFAFDLYWQILFPFASTVLLFLDDLGGVGPVIELLASWARRARFRAVSAPPKILVLFHWRDRTAVESFESRLRARLMCSIPGGKGSEENKIDSPIYLQGERAFESVQLVPTWKAAAEFWPQTEASFAAREKAGYGFSSDHLKHLLQTAVIQFAQSTGHHINFQHAVRLRNPPSPRLAEGLIHFISSTKDTNIDHVSVVASALDLDAHPPGMHFFPPHLTFDNDYKAALAWAEQSLREIELTQRVRKRFIRYSLERHHGSSARAHLRLLHNFQPAWRHCIENEFCFVCLVQLASATLDCKHQLCDSCVIICGTCEERGLTEAAMKCPLCGHLGKPILVQPPTSGNRVLELGGTSQSKWQMLNFLKDLQSSIGIRIPLYEHFDLVIGSGIGLFFVQTIFLEGWTLPDCQYHLKNLGDPKVDKQQSLVSFGKGLTWRMARTASFNGTNAVLVFESHRMMGRRAE
;
A
#
# COMPACT_ATOMS: atom_id res chain seq x y z
N MET A 1 27.40 -6.70 15.45
CA MET A 1 26.51 -6.82 14.26
C MET A 1 26.88 -5.71 13.28
N ALA A 2 26.79 -5.93 11.97
CA ALA A 2 27.24 -4.94 10.97
C ALA A 2 26.27 -3.75 10.84
N SER A 3 26.81 -2.55 10.64
CA SER A 3 26.06 -1.34 10.29
C SER A 3 25.74 -1.32 8.79
N HIS A 4 24.59 -0.78 8.41
CA HIS A 4 24.16 -0.66 7.02
C HIS A 4 23.83 0.80 6.69
N ASN A 5 24.66 1.45 5.87
CA ASN A 5 24.38 2.80 5.36
C ASN A 5 23.03 2.80 4.64
N TRP A 6 22.14 3.71 5.00
CA TRP A 6 20.80 3.80 4.44
C TRP A 6 20.57 5.08 3.65
N ILE A 7 20.79 6.25 4.24
CA ILE A 7 20.57 7.56 3.59
C ILE A 7 21.86 8.36 3.65
N GLU A 8 22.27 8.92 2.51
CA GLU A 8 23.35 9.91 2.44
C GLU A 8 22.87 11.18 1.73
N LEU A 9 23.35 12.34 2.18
CA LEU A 9 23.11 13.62 1.52
C LEU A 9 24.30 13.94 0.61
N ARG A 10 24.03 14.17 -0.68
CA ARG A 10 25.07 14.46 -1.68
C ARG A 10 24.62 15.57 -2.63
N PHE A 11 25.55 16.08 -3.43
CA PHE A 11 25.24 16.96 -4.55
C PHE A 11 25.41 16.26 -5.90
N ASP A 12 24.42 16.37 -6.77
CA ASP A 12 24.48 15.86 -8.14
C ASP A 12 25.32 16.80 -9.02
N ARG A 13 26.56 16.39 -9.33
CA ARG A 13 27.50 17.17 -10.15
C ARG A 13 27.04 17.32 -11.61
N ARG A 14 26.15 16.46 -12.12
CA ARG A 14 25.67 16.52 -13.51
C ARG A 14 24.54 17.53 -13.72
N ARG A 15 23.87 17.96 -12.64
CA ARG A 15 22.68 18.81 -12.67
C ARG A 15 22.85 20.00 -11.72
N GLU A 16 23.83 20.85 -12.01
CA GLU A 16 24.05 22.12 -11.32
C GLU A 16 24.23 22.01 -9.80
N PHE A 17 24.80 20.90 -9.30
CA PHE A 17 24.99 20.67 -7.87
C PHE A 17 23.67 20.75 -7.07
N SER A 18 22.59 20.19 -7.61
CA SER A 18 21.35 20.06 -6.83
C SER A 18 21.51 19.07 -5.68
N PRO A 19 20.97 19.35 -4.47
CA PRO A 19 21.01 18.43 -3.34
C PRO A 19 20.15 17.19 -3.60
N VAL A 20 20.68 16.03 -3.26
CA VAL A 20 20.00 14.74 -3.43
C VAL A 20 20.16 13.86 -2.19
N ILE A 21 19.14 13.05 -1.90
CA ILE A 21 19.26 11.90 -0.99
C ILE A 21 19.62 10.68 -1.81
N VAL A 22 20.70 9.99 -1.42
CA VAL A 22 21.02 8.65 -1.92
C VAL A 22 20.49 7.63 -0.92
N GLU A 23 19.48 6.88 -1.34
CA GLU A 23 18.84 5.81 -0.57
C GLU A 23 19.43 4.45 -0.98
N HIS A 24 20.13 3.79 -0.07
CA HIS A 24 20.77 2.48 -0.30
C HIS A 24 19.79 1.34 -0.03
N ARG A 25 19.31 0.68 -1.10
CA ARG A 25 18.29 -0.39 -1.02
C ARG A 25 18.77 -1.63 -0.26
N ARG A 26 20.08 -1.90 -0.25
CA ARG A 26 20.66 -3.03 0.51
C ARG A 26 20.39 -2.92 2.02
N ALA A 27 20.27 -1.71 2.57
CA ALA A 27 20.01 -1.52 3.99
C ALA A 27 18.69 -2.15 4.43
N TYR A 28 17.71 -2.26 3.52
CA TYR A 28 16.42 -2.87 3.82
C TYR A 28 16.45 -4.40 3.94
N GLN A 29 17.52 -5.06 3.52
CA GLN A 29 17.67 -6.52 3.68
C GLN A 29 17.66 -6.94 5.16
N LEU A 30 17.90 -6.00 6.07
CA LEU A 30 17.85 -6.22 7.50
C LEU A 30 16.45 -6.56 8.00
N PHE A 31 15.43 -6.00 7.35
CA PHE A 31 14.02 -6.30 7.65
C PHE A 31 13.61 -7.69 7.12
N ASP A 32 14.27 -8.18 6.06
CA ASP A 32 13.96 -9.49 5.46
C ASP A 32 14.38 -10.67 6.36
N ARG A 33 15.33 -10.44 7.28
CA ARG A 33 15.89 -11.47 8.17
C ARG A 33 15.29 -11.45 9.57
N GLN A 34 14.51 -10.42 9.92
CA GLN A 34 13.99 -10.18 11.25
C GLN A 34 12.48 -10.40 11.27
N ALA A 35 12.04 -11.64 11.48
CA ALA A 35 10.62 -12.00 11.58
C ALA A 35 10.01 -11.57 12.94
N PHE A 36 10.06 -10.28 13.26
CA PHE A 36 9.48 -9.68 14.48
C PHE A 36 9.14 -8.18 14.24
N GLN A 37 8.62 -7.50 15.27
CA GLN A 37 8.39 -6.05 15.26
C GLN A 37 9.61 -5.35 15.88
N PRO A 38 10.51 -4.74 15.08
CA PRO A 38 11.72 -4.15 15.62
C PRO A 38 11.44 -2.82 16.33
N ARG A 39 12.15 -2.61 17.44
CA ARG A 39 12.10 -1.38 18.22
C ARG A 39 13.00 -0.35 17.55
N MET A 40 12.42 0.69 16.98
CA MET A 40 13.16 1.71 16.26
C MET A 40 13.66 2.79 17.22
N VAL A 41 14.97 2.99 17.30
CA VAL A 41 15.61 4.02 18.14
C VAL A 41 16.30 5.04 17.25
N LEU A 42 15.96 6.32 17.41
CA LEU A 42 16.67 7.41 16.75
C LEU A 42 17.85 7.85 17.62
N SER A 43 19.07 7.90 17.10
CA SER A 43 20.25 8.29 17.88
C SER A 43 21.02 9.40 17.19
N ILE A 44 21.11 10.56 17.86
CA ILE A 44 21.69 11.80 17.31
C ILE A 44 22.78 12.30 18.25
N GLY A 45 24.01 12.30 17.75
CA GLY A 45 25.21 12.73 18.44
C GLY A 45 26.44 12.44 17.58
N GLY A 46 27.61 12.49 18.19
CA GLY A 46 28.93 12.41 17.57
C GLY A 46 29.89 11.57 18.42
N ALA A 47 30.74 12.20 19.21
CA ALA A 47 31.79 11.52 19.97
C ALA A 47 31.23 10.76 21.19
N GLU A 48 30.41 11.41 22.01
CA GLU A 48 29.80 10.77 23.18
C GLU A 48 28.85 9.63 22.78
N LYS A 49 28.15 9.79 21.66
CA LYS A 49 27.37 8.71 21.04
C LYS A 49 28.20 7.47 20.73
N ARG A 50 29.39 7.64 20.16
CA ARG A 50 30.29 6.50 19.85
C ARG A 50 30.80 5.84 21.13
N HIS A 51 31.12 6.63 22.15
CA HIS A 51 31.49 6.06 23.46
C HIS A 51 30.34 5.24 24.07
N PHE A 52 29.10 5.72 23.96
CA PHE A 52 27.92 4.94 24.36
C PHE A 52 27.78 3.63 23.56
N TYR A 53 28.02 3.64 22.25
CA TYR A 53 27.99 2.42 21.44
C TYR A 53 29.06 1.41 21.83
N GLN A 54 30.27 1.87 22.19
CA GLN A 54 31.33 1.00 22.71
C GLN A 54 30.89 0.33 24.02
N ASN A 55 30.21 1.06 24.90
CA ASN A 55 29.65 0.51 26.14
C ASN A 55 28.51 -0.51 25.89
N LEU A 56 27.88 -0.47 24.72
CA LEU A 56 26.91 -1.47 24.26
C LEU A 56 27.55 -2.62 23.47
N GLU A 57 28.88 -2.71 23.42
CA GLU A 57 29.64 -3.71 22.66
C GLU A 57 29.28 -3.72 21.15
N LEU A 58 28.91 -2.55 20.62
CA LEU A 58 28.64 -2.38 19.20
C LEU A 58 29.96 -2.21 18.43
N ASP A 59 30.14 -2.98 17.36
CA ASP A 59 31.34 -2.96 16.53
C ASP A 59 31.50 -1.61 15.82
N ASP A 60 32.54 -0.86 16.16
CA ASP A 60 32.85 0.48 15.66
C ASP A 60 33.68 0.48 14.36
N ARG A 61 33.87 -0.69 13.72
CA ARG A 61 34.67 -0.84 12.48
C ARG A 61 34.13 -0.11 11.24
N PHE A 62 33.18 0.80 11.38
CA PHE A 62 32.57 1.53 10.25
C PHE A 62 33.06 2.97 10.15
N HIS A 63 33.50 3.29 8.92
CA HIS A 63 33.88 4.61 8.45
C HIS A 63 32.79 5.66 8.75
N GLN A 64 33.25 6.89 8.97
CA GLN A 64 32.48 8.13 9.08
C GLN A 64 31.58 8.32 7.84
N SER A 65 30.48 7.58 7.73
CA SER A 65 29.48 7.85 6.70
C SER A 65 28.72 9.09 7.14
N ALA A 66 28.82 10.16 6.36
CA ALA A 66 28.10 11.40 6.57
C ALA A 66 26.61 11.22 6.24
N GLY A 67 25.93 10.31 6.95
CA GLY A 67 24.63 9.77 6.59
C GLY A 67 23.79 9.27 7.77
N VAL A 68 22.77 8.48 7.46
CA VAL A 68 21.97 7.72 8.41
C VAL A 68 22.18 6.24 8.13
N SER A 69 22.47 5.46 9.17
CA SER A 69 22.72 4.02 9.08
C SER A 69 21.79 3.23 9.99
N PHE A 70 21.44 2.02 9.58
CA PHE A 70 20.75 1.06 10.44
C PHE A 70 21.77 0.19 11.19
N ARG A 71 21.65 0.14 12.51
CA ARG A 71 22.47 -0.70 13.39
C ARG A 71 21.58 -1.63 14.22
N PRO A 72 21.50 -2.93 13.88
CA PRO A 72 20.82 -3.88 14.72
C PRO A 72 21.58 -4.11 16.02
N VAL A 73 20.83 -4.21 17.11
CA VAL A 73 21.32 -4.49 18.45
C VAL A 73 20.52 -5.67 19.02
N GLN A 74 20.82 -6.06 20.25
CA GLN A 74 20.08 -7.07 21.00
C GLN A 74 18.59 -6.70 21.17
N LEU A 75 17.79 -7.68 21.61
CA LEU A 75 16.37 -7.50 21.95
C LEU A 75 15.55 -6.87 20.81
N ALA A 76 15.74 -7.33 19.58
CA ALA A 76 14.96 -6.86 18.43
C ALA A 76 15.00 -5.32 18.25
N THR A 77 16.09 -4.66 18.65
CA THR A 77 16.22 -3.21 18.58
C THR A 77 17.05 -2.79 17.38
N LEU A 78 16.59 -1.76 16.67
CA LEU A 78 17.26 -1.18 15.50
C LEU A 78 17.53 0.30 15.74
N ILE A 79 18.81 0.66 15.81
CA ILE A 79 19.21 2.06 15.93
C ILE A 79 19.33 2.68 14.53
N MET A 80 18.63 3.79 14.33
CA MET A 80 18.84 4.75 13.25
C MET A 80 19.94 5.71 13.69
N ASP A 81 21.18 5.35 13.37
CA ASP A 81 22.38 6.08 13.73
C ASP A 81 22.56 7.28 12.79
N CYS A 82 22.45 8.49 13.35
CA CYS A 82 22.42 9.73 12.59
C CYS A 82 23.71 10.53 12.73
N GLU A 83 24.36 10.82 11.60
CA GLU A 83 25.61 11.59 11.50
C GLU A 83 25.51 12.75 10.50
N LEU A 84 24.40 12.92 9.77
CA LEU A 84 24.21 14.02 8.79
C LEU A 84 24.40 15.44 9.38
N HIS A 85 24.29 15.58 10.70
CA HIS A 85 24.42 16.87 11.40
C HIS A 85 25.88 17.22 11.72
N ASN A 86 26.82 16.28 11.55
CA ASN A 86 28.25 16.42 11.84
C ASN A 86 29.09 16.48 10.54
N PRO A 87 29.05 17.56 9.73
CA PRO A 87 29.73 17.55 8.44
C PRO A 87 31.24 17.84 8.56
N PRO A 88 32.10 17.10 7.84
CA PRO A 88 33.32 17.64 7.29
C PRO A 88 33.18 17.69 5.76
N GLN A 89 32.46 18.68 5.23
CA GLN A 89 32.14 18.89 3.79
C GLN A 89 31.27 17.79 3.13
N LEU A 90 30.23 18.23 2.40
CA LEU A 90 29.36 17.34 1.63
C LEU A 90 30.03 17.00 0.29
N ASP A 91 30.34 15.73 0.07
CA ASP A 91 30.94 15.27 -1.18
C ASP A 91 29.96 15.33 -2.36
N GLY A 92 30.49 15.67 -3.53
CA GLY A 92 29.73 15.60 -4.78
C GLY A 92 29.84 14.22 -5.41
N LEU A 93 28.76 13.71 -6.01
CA LEU A 93 28.72 12.42 -6.70
C LEU A 93 29.73 12.37 -7.86
N GLN A 94 30.81 11.58 -7.73
CA GLN A 94 31.70 11.20 -8.83
C GLN A 94 31.37 9.78 -9.32
N GLY A 95 30.96 9.65 -10.58
CA GLY A 95 30.79 8.35 -11.26
C GLY A 95 29.38 7.75 -11.19
N GLN A 96 29.02 6.96 -12.21
CA GLN A 96 27.80 6.15 -12.24
C GLN A 96 27.85 5.10 -11.13
N HIS A 97 26.81 5.02 -10.29
CA HIS A 97 26.60 3.85 -9.46
C HIS A 97 26.42 2.63 -10.37
N VAL A 98 27.38 1.71 -10.32
CA VAL A 98 27.30 0.41 -10.99
C VAL A 98 26.37 -0.48 -10.17
N GLY A 99 25.18 -0.76 -10.72
CA GLY A 99 24.18 -1.68 -10.16
C GLY A 99 23.08 -0.97 -9.37
N GLY A 100 21.82 -1.19 -9.73
CA GLY A 100 20.59 -0.58 -9.18
C GLY A 100 20.28 -0.80 -7.68
N LEU A 101 21.29 -0.73 -6.82
CA LEU A 101 21.25 -0.95 -5.37
C LEU A 101 21.12 0.35 -4.58
N ALA A 102 21.20 1.50 -5.23
CA ALA A 102 20.97 2.82 -4.65
C ALA A 102 19.99 3.60 -5.54
N VAL A 103 19.03 4.29 -4.91
CA VAL A 103 18.05 5.15 -5.58
C VAL A 103 18.33 6.59 -5.18
N THR A 104 18.33 7.50 -6.14
CA THR A 104 18.58 8.92 -5.89
C THR A 104 17.27 9.69 -5.92
N HIS A 105 17.03 10.48 -4.87
CA HIS A 105 15.86 11.32 -4.73
C HIS A 105 16.27 12.79 -4.76
N ARG A 106 15.69 13.56 -5.67
CA ARG A 106 15.97 14.99 -5.78
C ARG A 106 15.30 15.73 -4.63
N LEU A 107 16.03 16.62 -3.99
CA LEU A 107 15.49 17.47 -2.93
C LEU A 107 15.08 18.84 -3.47
N GLN A 108 13.95 19.33 -2.98
CA GLN A 108 13.52 20.71 -3.16
C GLN A 108 13.92 21.53 -1.92
N CYS A 109 15.22 21.78 -1.74
CA CYS A 109 15.72 22.59 -0.63
C CYS A 109 16.81 23.57 -1.07
N GLY A 110 16.99 24.63 -0.29
CA GLY A 110 17.97 25.70 -0.57
C GLY A 110 19.42 25.36 -0.21
N LEU A 111 19.77 24.07 -0.13
CA LEU A 111 21.15 23.66 0.13
C LEU A 111 22.00 23.77 -1.13
N THR A 112 23.21 24.30 -0.96
CA THR A 112 24.22 24.42 -2.01
C THR A 112 25.54 23.84 -1.49
N PRO A 113 26.51 23.48 -2.37
CA PRO A 113 27.82 22.99 -1.93
C PRO A 113 28.57 23.95 -1.01
N ARG A 114 28.21 25.24 -1.00
CA ARG A 114 28.81 26.28 -0.17
C ARG A 114 27.94 26.66 1.03
N SER A 115 26.86 25.93 1.29
CA SER A 115 26.01 26.17 2.46
C SER A 115 26.85 26.08 3.74
N PRO A 116 26.73 27.04 4.67
CA PRO A 116 27.46 27.02 5.91
C PRO A 116 27.02 25.82 6.77
N PRO A 117 27.89 25.30 7.67
CA PRO A 117 27.61 24.10 8.46
C PRO A 117 26.28 24.14 9.23
N HIS A 118 25.91 25.29 9.79
CA HIS A 118 24.65 25.43 10.53
C HIS A 118 23.41 25.17 9.65
N LYS A 119 23.41 25.57 8.37
CA LYS A 119 22.29 25.29 7.45
C LYS A 119 22.18 23.79 7.13
N VAL A 120 23.31 23.11 7.02
CA VAL A 120 23.34 21.64 6.80
C VAL A 120 22.82 20.92 8.04
N MET A 121 23.25 21.37 9.23
CA MET A 121 22.78 20.85 10.51
C MET A 121 21.26 21.05 10.71
N GLU A 122 20.74 22.25 10.45
CA GLU A 122 19.29 22.52 10.47
C GLU A 122 18.52 21.60 9.51
N PHE A 123 19.02 21.44 8.29
CA PHE A 123 18.43 20.50 7.33
C PHE A 123 18.46 19.06 7.82
N ALA A 124 19.55 18.62 8.45
CA ALA A 124 19.67 17.28 9.00
C ALA A 124 18.65 17.03 10.11
N PHE A 125 18.49 17.98 11.04
CA PHE A 125 17.47 17.87 12.09
C PHE A 125 16.04 17.88 11.54
N ASP A 126 15.81 18.61 10.45
CA ASP A 126 14.53 18.63 9.74
C ASP A 126 14.23 17.29 9.06
N LEU A 127 15.25 16.67 8.47
CA LEU A 127 15.16 15.32 7.90
C LEU A 127 14.88 14.28 8.99
N TYR A 128 15.59 14.33 10.11
CA TYR A 128 15.36 13.40 11.22
C TYR A 128 13.94 13.54 11.77
N TRP A 129 13.46 14.77 11.94
CA TRP A 129 12.10 15.05 12.38
C TRP A 129 11.06 14.47 11.42
N GLN A 130 11.24 14.64 10.11
CA GLN A 130 10.21 14.26 9.14
C GLN A 130 10.21 12.77 8.80
N ILE A 131 11.39 12.18 8.65
CA ILE A 131 11.54 10.80 8.20
C ILE A 131 11.68 9.84 9.37
N LEU A 132 12.50 10.15 10.38
CA LEU A 132 12.94 9.16 11.39
C LEU A 132 12.10 9.22 12.66
N PHE A 133 11.83 10.42 13.15
CA PHE A 133 11.10 10.67 14.39
C PHE A 133 9.72 9.97 14.43
N PRO A 134 8.91 9.92 13.35
CA PRO A 134 7.61 9.25 13.39
C PRO A 134 7.71 7.75 13.62
N PHE A 135 8.85 7.13 13.31
CA PHE A 135 9.10 5.69 13.46
C PHE A 135 9.69 5.35 14.82
N ALA A 136 10.41 6.29 15.45
CA ALA A 136 11.10 6.05 16.70
C ALA A 136 10.11 5.74 17.84
N SER A 137 10.44 4.76 18.67
CA SER A 137 9.91 4.67 20.04
C SER A 137 10.73 5.55 20.98
N THR A 138 12.05 5.60 20.80
CA THR A 138 12.95 6.38 21.66
C THR A 138 13.93 7.19 20.83
N VAL A 139 14.19 8.42 21.27
CA VAL A 139 15.19 9.32 20.68
C VAL A 139 16.30 9.55 21.71
N LEU A 140 17.54 9.30 21.32
CA LEU A 140 18.74 9.60 22.10
C LEU A 140 19.37 10.88 21.58
N LEU A 141 19.50 11.88 22.45
CA LEU A 141 20.19 13.14 22.18
C LEU A 141 21.41 13.25 23.10
N PHE A 142 22.60 13.35 22.52
CA PHE A 142 23.85 13.49 23.29
C PHE A 142 24.15 14.98 23.48
N LEU A 143 24.04 15.46 24.72
CA LEU A 143 24.09 16.87 25.07
C LEU A 143 25.37 17.55 24.58
N ASP A 144 26.52 16.93 24.87
CA ASP A 144 27.84 17.50 24.58
C ASP A 144 28.13 17.51 23.08
N ASP A 145 27.67 16.47 22.38
CA ASP A 145 27.79 16.37 20.91
C ASP A 145 26.94 17.43 20.19
N LEU A 146 25.87 17.91 20.82
CA LEU A 146 24.93 18.86 20.24
C LEU A 146 25.19 20.31 20.67
N GLY A 147 26.30 20.59 21.37
CA GLY A 147 26.68 21.93 21.79
C GLY A 147 26.03 22.39 23.11
N GLY A 148 25.57 21.45 23.94
CA GLY A 148 25.11 21.70 25.30
C GLY A 148 23.61 21.98 25.43
N VAL A 149 23.21 22.47 26.62
CA VAL A 149 21.80 22.64 27.01
C VAL A 149 21.02 23.58 26.08
N GLY A 150 21.62 24.70 25.65
CA GLY A 150 20.93 25.70 24.83
C GLY A 150 20.44 25.13 23.49
N PRO A 151 21.35 24.62 22.63
CA PRO A 151 20.99 24.03 21.35
C PRO A 151 20.00 22.87 21.44
N VAL A 152 20.14 21.98 22.43
CA VAL A 152 19.20 20.86 22.63
C VAL A 152 17.80 21.36 22.97
N ILE A 153 17.68 22.39 23.82
CA ILE A 153 16.38 23.01 24.13
C ILE A 153 15.76 23.63 22.87
N GLU A 154 16.54 24.34 22.05
CA GLU A 154 16.03 24.92 20.79
C GLU A 154 15.57 23.84 19.81
N LEU A 155 16.30 22.72 19.72
CA LEU A 155 15.92 21.57 18.90
C LEU A 155 14.59 20.98 19.36
N LEU A 156 14.45 20.67 20.65
CA LEU A 156 13.21 20.13 21.22
C LEU A 156 12.05 21.12 21.08
N ALA A 157 12.27 22.41 21.29
CA ALA A 157 11.25 23.43 21.09
C ALA A 157 10.86 23.57 19.62
N SER A 158 11.80 23.41 18.68
CA SER A 158 11.52 23.38 17.24
C SER A 158 10.62 22.20 16.87
N TRP A 159 10.98 20.99 17.30
CA TRP A 159 10.20 19.77 17.07
C TRP A 159 8.81 19.83 17.70
N ALA A 160 8.71 20.32 18.94
CA ALA A 160 7.44 20.49 19.62
C ALA A 160 6.51 21.49 18.90
N ARG A 161 7.06 22.60 18.39
CA ARG A 161 6.31 23.56 17.57
C ARG A 161 5.81 22.95 16.26
N ARG A 162 6.58 22.05 15.65
CA ARG A 162 6.16 21.34 14.44
C ARG A 162 5.06 20.32 14.75
N ALA A 163 5.17 19.59 15.86
CA ALA A 163 4.17 18.64 16.32
C ALA A 163 2.78 19.29 16.51
N ARG A 164 2.76 20.55 16.95
CA ARG A 164 1.54 21.36 17.07
C ARG A 164 0.76 21.48 15.76
N PHE A 165 1.46 21.67 14.64
CA PHE A 165 0.83 21.82 13.33
C PHE A 165 0.55 20.46 12.68
N ARG A 166 1.29 19.43 13.07
CA ARG A 166 1.24 18.08 12.51
C ARG A 166 1.45 17.07 13.63
N ALA A 167 0.33 16.57 14.16
CA ALA A 167 0.33 15.58 15.22
C ALA A 167 1.20 14.36 14.85
N VAL A 168 2.02 13.90 15.79
CA VAL A 168 2.78 12.66 15.65
C VAL A 168 1.92 11.54 16.23
N SER A 169 1.63 10.53 15.42
CA SER A 169 0.66 9.49 15.77
C SER A 169 0.99 8.72 17.06
N ALA A 170 2.28 8.46 17.29
CA ALA A 170 2.80 7.92 18.53
C ALA A 170 4.16 8.60 18.84
N PRO A 171 4.15 9.72 19.58
CA PRO A 171 5.37 10.47 19.87
C PRO A 171 6.35 9.63 20.71
N PRO A 172 7.67 9.68 20.42
CA PRO A 172 8.67 8.93 21.14
C PRO A 172 8.99 9.54 22.52
N LYS A 173 9.62 8.73 23.37
CA LYS A 173 10.36 9.19 24.54
C LYS A 173 11.69 9.80 24.13
N ILE A 174 12.07 10.92 24.72
CA ILE A 174 13.37 11.55 24.50
C ILE A 174 14.28 11.29 25.70
N LEU A 175 15.45 10.71 25.47
CA LEU A 175 16.53 10.58 26.44
C LEU A 175 17.62 11.57 26.08
N VAL A 176 17.83 12.57 26.94
CA VAL A 176 18.93 13.53 26.83
C VAL A 176 20.08 13.02 27.68
N LEU A 177 21.12 12.52 27.02
CA LEU A 177 22.31 11.95 27.64
C LEU A 177 23.33 13.06 27.90
N PHE A 178 23.80 13.18 29.13
CA PHE A 178 24.74 14.24 29.52
C PHE A 178 25.90 13.72 30.36
N HIS A 179 27.07 14.32 30.20
CA HIS A 179 28.24 13.99 31.01
C HIS A 179 28.15 14.62 32.42
N TRP A 180 28.83 14.05 33.42
CA TRP A 180 28.71 14.49 34.82
C TRP A 180 29.13 15.95 35.05
N ARG A 181 29.96 16.50 34.16
CA ARG A 181 30.44 17.88 34.19
C ARG A 181 29.32 18.89 33.97
N ASP A 182 28.28 18.51 33.23
CA ASP A 182 27.15 19.36 32.89
C ASP A 182 26.00 19.29 33.92
N ARG A 183 26.22 18.58 35.04
CA ARG A 183 25.21 18.40 36.09
C ARG A 183 24.58 19.72 36.53
N THR A 184 25.37 20.76 36.75
CA THR A 184 24.89 22.09 37.17
C THR A 184 24.12 22.80 36.06
N ALA A 185 24.55 22.68 34.80
CA ALA A 185 23.84 23.26 33.67
C ALA A 185 22.47 22.60 33.47
N VAL A 186 22.41 21.27 33.69
CA VAL A 186 21.21 20.44 33.52
C VAL A 186 20.16 20.67 34.62
N GLU A 187 20.54 21.16 35.81
CA GLU A 187 19.57 21.55 36.86
C GLU A 187 18.56 22.61 36.37
N SER A 188 18.97 23.47 35.45
CA SER A 188 18.11 24.49 34.83
C SER A 188 17.38 24.00 33.57
N PHE A 189 17.60 22.76 33.11
CA PHE A 189 17.12 22.28 31.81
C PHE A 189 15.59 22.31 31.71
N GLU A 190 14.91 21.77 32.73
CA GLU A 190 13.44 21.66 32.75
C GLU A 190 12.76 23.03 32.72
N SER A 191 13.20 23.96 33.57
CA SER A 191 12.63 25.31 33.63
C SER A 191 12.86 26.08 32.33
N ARG A 192 14.05 25.96 31.73
CA ARG A 192 14.38 26.59 30.46
C ARG A 192 13.61 25.99 29.28
N LEU A 193 13.46 24.66 29.22
CA LEU A 193 12.66 24.01 28.19
C LEU A 193 11.21 24.48 28.28
N ARG A 194 10.62 24.47 29.48
CA ARG A 194 9.25 24.99 29.69
C ARG A 194 9.11 26.43 29.25
N ALA A 195 10.00 27.32 29.70
CA ALA A 195 9.98 28.72 29.31
C ALA A 195 9.99 28.86 27.78
N ARG A 196 10.82 28.07 27.09
CA ARG A 196 10.92 28.12 25.64
C ARG A 196 9.66 27.61 24.92
N LEU A 197 9.03 26.55 25.44
CA LEU A 197 7.75 26.06 24.92
C LEU A 197 6.62 27.08 25.14
N MET A 198 6.59 27.75 26.30
CA MET A 198 5.58 28.74 26.67
C MET A 198 5.67 30.04 25.87
N CYS A 199 6.88 30.53 25.58
CA CYS A 199 7.08 31.70 24.71
C CYS A 199 6.48 31.55 23.30
N SER A 200 6.09 30.34 22.90
CA SER A 200 5.53 30.03 21.59
C SER A 200 3.98 30.07 21.54
N ILE A 201 3.32 30.41 22.65
CA ILE A 201 1.86 30.40 22.79
C ILE A 201 1.35 31.84 23.01
N PRO A 202 0.74 32.51 22.01
CA PRO A 202 0.07 33.78 22.24
C PRO A 202 -1.21 33.56 23.08
N GLY A 203 -1.26 34.12 24.29
CA GLY A 203 -2.48 34.20 25.10
C GLY A 203 -3.01 32.91 25.73
N GLY A 204 -2.23 31.82 25.78
CA GLY A 204 -2.68 30.55 26.35
C GLY A 204 -2.46 30.44 27.87
N LYS A 205 -3.49 30.04 28.62
CA LYS A 205 -3.36 29.56 30.01
C LYS A 205 -2.48 28.32 30.00
N GLY A 206 -1.28 28.40 30.58
CA GLY A 206 -0.36 27.28 30.67
C GLY A 206 -0.94 26.14 31.50
N SER A 207 -0.77 24.89 31.05
CA SER A 207 -0.90 23.73 31.92
C SER A 207 0.31 23.73 32.86
N GLU A 208 0.18 24.37 34.03
CA GLU A 208 1.30 24.72 34.90
C GLU A 208 1.95 23.58 35.70
N GLU A 209 1.50 22.31 35.63
CA GLU A 209 1.90 21.33 36.66
C GLU A 209 2.64 20.07 36.16
N ASN A 210 2.78 19.85 34.85
CA ASN A 210 3.34 18.59 34.36
C ASN A 210 4.88 18.64 34.25
N LYS A 211 5.58 17.79 35.02
CA LYS A 211 7.03 17.50 34.94
C LYS A 211 7.45 17.09 33.52
N ILE A 212 8.70 17.36 33.12
CA ILE A 212 9.18 16.99 31.76
C ILE A 212 9.24 15.47 31.53
N ASP A 213 9.24 14.68 32.61
CA ASP A 213 9.12 13.21 32.60
C ASP A 213 7.70 12.71 32.28
N SER A 214 6.75 13.63 32.07
CA SER A 214 5.38 13.35 31.67
C SER A 214 5.11 13.80 30.21
N PRO A 215 3.96 13.40 29.61
CA PRO A 215 3.62 13.79 28.25
C PRO A 215 3.60 15.30 28.04
N ILE A 216 4.37 15.76 27.04
CA ILE A 216 4.48 17.18 26.69
C ILE A 216 3.49 17.49 25.58
N TYR A 217 2.60 18.44 25.86
CA TYR A 217 1.57 18.92 24.93
C TYR A 217 1.81 20.38 24.56
N LEU A 218 1.56 20.73 23.30
CA LEU A 218 1.46 22.12 22.84
C LEU A 218 0.11 22.33 22.17
N GLN A 219 -0.72 23.20 22.76
CA GLN A 219 -2.07 23.52 22.26
C GLN A 219 -2.94 22.28 21.99
N GLY A 220 -2.87 21.28 22.86
CA GLY A 220 -3.66 20.03 22.76
C GLY A 220 -2.97 18.90 22.00
N GLU A 221 -1.91 19.19 21.24
CA GLU A 221 -1.17 18.17 20.48
C GLU A 221 0.03 17.63 21.27
N ARG A 222 0.17 16.31 21.31
CA ARG A 222 1.27 15.64 22.02
C ARG A 222 2.55 15.71 21.19
N ALA A 223 3.55 16.44 21.69
CA ALA A 223 4.85 16.58 21.03
C ALA A 223 5.79 15.41 21.36
N PHE A 224 5.82 15.00 22.63
CA PHE A 224 6.73 13.97 23.14
C PHE A 224 6.00 13.04 24.10
N GLU A 225 6.47 11.79 24.22
CA GLU A 225 6.00 10.91 25.28
C GLU A 225 6.41 11.43 26.65
N SER A 226 7.68 11.83 26.75
CA SER A 226 8.35 12.44 27.90
C SER A 226 9.77 12.83 27.47
N VAL A 227 10.43 13.68 28.28
CA VAL A 227 11.85 14.02 28.16
C VAL A 227 12.54 13.65 29.47
N GLN A 228 13.54 12.77 29.41
CA GLN A 228 14.30 12.32 30.55
C GLN A 228 15.78 12.69 30.40
N LEU A 229 16.36 13.17 31.49
CA LEU A 229 17.78 13.54 31.57
C LEU A 229 18.52 12.36 32.19
N VAL A 230 19.47 11.78 31.47
CA VAL A 230 20.18 10.57 31.92
C VAL A 230 21.69 10.82 31.88
N PRO A 231 22.41 10.67 32.99
CA PRO A 231 23.86 10.73 32.99
C PRO A 231 24.46 9.62 32.11
N THR A 232 25.51 9.93 31.35
CA THR A 232 26.13 8.96 30.40
C THR A 232 26.56 7.65 31.06
N TRP A 233 27.03 7.67 32.32
CA TRP A 233 27.40 6.48 33.07
C TRP A 233 26.22 5.55 33.43
N LYS A 234 24.98 6.06 33.41
CA LYS A 234 23.74 5.26 33.57
C LYS A 234 23.10 4.88 32.24
N ALA A 235 23.57 5.44 31.12
CA ALA A 235 22.87 5.38 29.84
C ALA A 235 22.60 3.94 29.38
N ALA A 236 23.56 3.03 29.49
CA ALA A 236 23.40 1.63 29.07
C ALA A 236 22.33 0.88 29.90
N ALA A 237 22.28 1.14 31.21
CA ALA A 237 21.32 0.49 32.11
C ALA A 237 19.89 1.04 31.92
N GLU A 238 19.75 2.34 31.66
CA GLU A 238 18.45 2.99 31.43
C GLU A 238 17.94 2.78 29.99
N PHE A 239 18.83 2.65 29.01
CA PHE A 239 18.47 2.55 27.60
C PHE A 239 17.46 1.43 27.31
N TRP A 240 17.71 0.23 27.84
CA TRP A 240 16.88 -0.94 27.61
C TRP A 240 15.46 -0.82 28.19
N PRO A 241 15.27 -0.60 29.50
CA PRO A 241 13.93 -0.49 30.08
C PRO A 241 13.15 0.70 29.52
N GLN A 242 13.80 1.83 29.22
CA GLN A 242 13.12 2.99 28.64
C GLN A 242 12.65 2.73 27.21
N THR A 243 13.47 2.07 26.40
CA THR A 243 13.13 1.68 25.02
C THR A 243 12.00 0.66 24.99
N GLU A 244 12.04 -0.33 25.89
CA GLU A 244 10.98 -1.34 26.01
C GLU A 244 9.64 -0.70 26.39
N ALA A 245 9.62 0.10 27.45
CA ALA A 245 8.39 0.73 27.94
C ALA A 245 7.77 1.65 26.89
N SER A 246 8.61 2.42 26.19
CA SER A 246 8.15 3.34 25.13
C SER A 246 7.62 2.58 23.91
N PHE A 247 8.30 1.49 23.51
CA PHE A 247 7.82 0.62 22.43
C PHE A 247 6.49 -0.06 22.79
N ALA A 248 6.35 -0.60 24.00
CA ALA A 248 5.10 -1.23 24.45
C ALA A 248 3.92 -0.24 24.44
N ALA A 249 4.15 1.02 24.84
CA ALA A 249 3.14 2.08 24.74
C ALA A 249 2.76 2.38 23.28
N ARG A 250 3.75 2.41 22.39
CA ARG A 250 3.56 2.60 20.95
C ARG A 250 2.81 1.43 20.29
N GLU A 251 3.15 0.20 20.65
CA GLU A 251 2.46 -1.01 20.19
C GLU A 251 1.01 -1.00 20.64
N LYS A 252 0.74 -0.70 21.91
CA LYS A 252 -0.61 -0.57 22.46
C LYS A 252 -1.44 0.53 21.76
N ALA A 253 -0.79 1.58 21.28
CA ALA A 253 -1.42 2.63 20.48
C ALA A 253 -1.69 2.21 19.01
N GLY A 254 -1.25 1.00 18.61
CA GLY A 254 -1.43 0.46 17.27
C GLY A 254 -0.34 0.87 16.28
N TYR A 255 0.86 1.23 16.74
CA TYR A 255 1.99 1.64 15.90
C TYR A 255 3.24 0.74 16.07
N GLY A 256 3.03 -0.49 16.55
CA GLY A 256 4.04 -1.57 16.56
C GLY A 256 4.09 -2.26 15.20
N PHE A 257 4.92 -1.76 14.29
CA PHE A 257 4.99 -2.24 12.92
C PHE A 257 5.84 -3.50 12.77
N SER A 258 5.44 -4.42 11.89
CA SER A 258 6.31 -5.53 11.49
C SER A 258 7.50 -5.03 10.66
N SER A 259 8.55 -5.85 10.54
CA SER A 259 9.67 -5.57 9.63
C SER A 259 9.23 -5.30 8.19
N ASP A 260 8.25 -6.05 7.68
CA ASP A 260 7.71 -5.84 6.33
C ASP A 260 7.02 -4.49 6.21
N HIS A 261 6.20 -4.11 7.20
CA HIS A 261 5.55 -2.80 7.21
C HIS A 261 6.59 -1.68 7.28
N LEU A 262 7.57 -1.77 8.17
CA LEU A 262 8.62 -0.76 8.32
C LEU A 262 9.42 -0.57 7.04
N LYS A 263 9.81 -1.66 6.37
CA LYS A 263 10.49 -1.59 5.08
C LYS A 263 9.71 -0.74 4.09
N HIS A 264 8.42 -1.01 3.89
CA HIS A 264 7.59 -0.27 2.93
C HIS A 264 7.29 1.16 3.39
N LEU A 265 7.02 1.37 4.67
CA LEU A 265 6.72 2.68 5.24
C LEU A 265 7.94 3.61 5.19
N LEU A 266 9.15 3.12 5.51
CA LEU A 266 10.39 3.92 5.44
C LEU A 266 10.70 4.34 4.00
N GLN A 267 10.50 3.44 3.03
CA GLN A 267 10.64 3.77 1.60
C GLN A 267 9.64 4.85 1.18
N THR A 268 8.40 4.73 1.63
CA THR A 268 7.34 5.71 1.37
C THR A 268 7.68 7.07 2.00
N ALA A 269 8.22 7.09 3.21
CA ALA A 269 8.63 8.32 3.90
C ALA A 269 9.76 9.05 3.15
N VAL A 270 10.75 8.33 2.63
CA VAL A 270 11.83 8.93 1.81
C VAL A 270 11.28 9.54 0.52
N ILE A 271 10.39 8.83 -0.18
CA ILE A 271 9.76 9.34 -1.41
C ILE A 271 8.93 10.60 -1.11
N GLN A 272 8.12 10.58 -0.05
CA GLN A 272 7.30 11.73 0.34
C GLN A 272 8.14 12.94 0.73
N PHE A 273 9.22 12.73 1.49
CA PHE A 273 10.14 13.81 1.88
C PHE A 273 10.79 14.47 0.66
N ALA A 274 11.17 13.69 -0.35
CA ALA A 274 11.75 14.21 -1.58
C ALA A 274 10.76 15.04 -2.42
N GLN A 275 9.47 14.66 -2.40
CA GLN A 275 8.41 15.34 -3.14
C GLN A 275 7.86 16.58 -2.41
N SER A 276 7.82 16.55 -1.08
CA SER A 276 7.31 17.63 -0.25
C SER A 276 8.04 17.68 1.09
N THR A 277 8.68 18.80 1.39
CA THR A 277 9.28 19.02 2.71
C THR A 277 8.24 19.60 3.67
N GLY A 278 8.34 19.23 4.95
CA GLY A 278 7.53 19.74 6.06
C GLY A 278 6.39 18.82 6.51
N HIS A 279 6.26 17.63 5.92
CA HIS A 279 5.19 16.69 6.24
C HIS A 279 5.75 15.35 6.75
N HIS A 280 5.14 14.81 7.79
CA HIS A 280 5.40 13.45 8.23
C HIS A 280 4.62 12.46 7.37
N ILE A 281 5.12 11.22 7.34
CA ILE A 281 4.35 10.11 6.78
C ILE A 281 3.03 9.95 7.55
N ASN A 282 1.91 9.93 6.82
CA ASN A 282 0.64 9.44 7.34
C ASN A 282 0.64 7.92 7.18
N PHE A 283 0.88 7.19 8.28
CA PHE A 283 0.98 5.73 8.25
C PHE A 283 -0.26 5.05 7.70
N GLN A 284 -1.46 5.51 8.08
CA GLN A 284 -2.72 4.91 7.66
C GLN A 284 -2.94 5.08 6.15
N HIS A 285 -2.63 6.27 5.62
CA HIS A 285 -2.66 6.49 4.18
C HIS A 285 -1.58 5.67 3.45
N ALA A 286 -0.37 5.63 4.00
CA ALA A 286 0.78 4.95 3.38
C ALA A 286 0.55 3.45 3.19
N VAL A 287 -0.04 2.76 4.17
CA VAL A 287 -0.34 1.32 4.03
C VAL A 287 -1.45 1.04 3.00
N ARG A 288 -2.31 2.02 2.72
CA ARG A 288 -3.42 1.91 1.74
C ARG A 288 -3.02 2.37 0.35
N LEU A 289 -1.81 2.89 0.10
CA LEU A 289 -1.40 3.40 -1.21
C LEU A 289 -1.58 2.41 -2.37
N ARG A 290 -1.31 1.13 -2.13
CA ARG A 290 -1.44 0.06 -3.14
C ARG A 290 -2.84 -0.58 -3.16
N ASN A 291 -3.68 -0.29 -2.18
CA ASN A 291 -5.03 -0.81 -2.07
C ASN A 291 -5.95 0.26 -1.45
N PRO A 292 -6.19 1.39 -2.15
CA PRO A 292 -7.02 2.46 -1.62
C PRO A 292 -8.48 2.00 -1.53
N PRO A 293 -9.29 2.55 -0.60
CA PRO A 293 -10.74 2.38 -0.65
C PRO A 293 -11.29 2.78 -2.02
N SER A 294 -12.34 2.08 -2.48
CA SER A 294 -12.96 2.38 -3.77
C SER A 294 -13.49 3.83 -3.81
N PRO A 295 -13.20 4.61 -4.87
CA PRO A 295 -13.76 5.95 -5.02
C PRO A 295 -15.28 5.94 -5.18
N ARG A 296 -15.86 4.80 -5.59
CA ARG A 296 -17.31 4.61 -5.76
C ARG A 296 -17.98 4.00 -4.52
N LEU A 297 -17.30 3.98 -3.37
CA LEU A 297 -17.84 3.37 -2.15
C LEU A 297 -19.20 3.97 -1.74
N ALA A 298 -19.35 5.29 -1.81
CA ALA A 298 -20.62 5.95 -1.47
C ALA A 298 -21.78 5.48 -2.37
N GLU A 299 -21.54 5.36 -3.68
CA GLU A 299 -22.53 4.84 -4.64
C GLU A 299 -22.92 3.40 -4.32
N GLY A 300 -21.92 2.54 -4.06
CA GLY A 300 -22.15 1.14 -3.70
C GLY A 300 -22.96 0.99 -2.41
N LEU A 301 -22.68 1.83 -1.40
CA LEU A 301 -23.44 1.86 -0.14
C LEU A 301 -24.89 2.32 -0.35
N ILE A 302 -25.10 3.40 -1.12
CA ILE A 302 -26.44 3.91 -1.45
C ILE A 302 -27.23 2.82 -2.19
N HIS A 303 -26.65 2.23 -3.23
CA HIS A 303 -27.27 1.16 -3.99
C HIS A 303 -27.63 -0.03 -3.10
N PHE A 304 -26.70 -0.51 -2.28
CA PHE A 304 -26.95 -1.63 -1.37
C PHE A 304 -28.10 -1.36 -0.40
N ILE A 305 -28.09 -0.20 0.27
CA ILE A 305 -29.11 0.12 1.28
C ILE A 305 -30.48 0.32 0.61
N SER A 306 -30.53 0.95 -0.57
CA SER A 306 -31.77 1.09 -1.34
C SER A 306 -32.33 -0.26 -1.78
N SER A 307 -31.49 -1.16 -2.32
CA SER A 307 -31.90 -2.50 -2.78
C SER A 307 -32.29 -3.45 -1.65
N THR A 308 -31.83 -3.21 -0.41
CA THR A 308 -32.13 -4.07 0.74
C THR A 308 -33.18 -3.48 1.70
N LYS A 309 -33.75 -2.31 1.39
CA LYS A 309 -34.67 -1.58 2.28
C LYS A 309 -35.88 -2.40 2.74
N ASP A 310 -36.49 -3.16 1.82
CA ASP A 310 -37.69 -3.96 2.09
C ASP A 310 -37.38 -5.43 2.44
N THR A 311 -36.10 -5.72 2.71
CA THR A 311 -35.64 -7.06 3.07
C THR A 311 -35.36 -7.16 4.56
N ASN A 312 -35.37 -8.37 5.12
CA ASN A 312 -35.00 -8.61 6.53
C ASN A 312 -33.47 -8.64 6.73
N ILE A 313 -32.73 -7.71 6.12
CA ILE A 313 -31.28 -7.58 6.20
C ILE A 313 -30.93 -6.41 7.13
N ASP A 314 -30.10 -6.68 8.15
CA ASP A 314 -29.50 -5.60 8.95
C ASP A 314 -28.37 -4.95 8.15
N HIS A 315 -28.72 -3.99 7.30
CA HIS A 315 -27.77 -3.30 6.42
C HIS A 315 -26.65 -2.60 7.22
N VAL A 316 -26.90 -2.12 8.44
CA VAL A 316 -25.86 -1.48 9.26
C VAL A 316 -24.78 -2.50 9.64
N SER A 317 -25.20 -3.69 10.07
CA SER A 317 -24.26 -4.75 10.44
C SER A 317 -23.52 -5.32 9.23
N VAL A 318 -24.20 -5.49 8.09
CA VAL A 318 -23.58 -5.95 6.84
C VAL A 318 -22.55 -4.93 6.35
N VAL A 319 -22.91 -3.64 6.27
CA VAL A 319 -22.00 -2.56 5.85
C VAL A 319 -20.79 -2.49 6.76
N ALA A 320 -20.99 -2.46 8.08
CA ALA A 320 -19.88 -2.41 9.03
C ALA A 320 -18.91 -3.59 8.87
N SER A 321 -19.45 -4.79 8.66
CA SER A 321 -18.63 -5.99 8.47
C SER A 321 -17.94 -6.04 7.10
N ALA A 322 -18.55 -5.48 6.05
CA ALA A 322 -17.96 -5.38 4.72
C ALA A 322 -16.81 -4.35 4.68
N LEU A 323 -16.99 -3.20 5.33
CA LEU A 323 -15.92 -2.21 5.52
C LEU A 323 -14.77 -2.81 6.33
N ASP A 324 -15.07 -3.63 7.32
CA ASP A 324 -14.08 -4.30 8.14
C ASP A 324 -13.27 -5.38 7.38
N LEU A 325 -13.92 -6.05 6.41
CA LEU A 325 -13.29 -6.92 5.41
C LEU A 325 -12.32 -6.13 4.51
N ASP A 326 -12.76 -4.99 3.97
CA ASP A 326 -11.94 -4.12 3.13
C ASP A 326 -10.76 -3.51 3.91
N ALA A 327 -10.98 -3.13 5.17
CA ALA A 327 -9.99 -2.50 6.03
C ALA A 327 -8.81 -3.42 6.36
N HIS A 328 -9.05 -4.74 6.39
CA HIS A 328 -8.09 -5.73 6.90
C HIS A 328 -7.92 -6.92 5.94
N PRO A 329 -7.34 -6.70 4.75
CA PRO A 329 -6.88 -7.80 3.90
C PRO A 329 -5.71 -8.56 4.58
N PRO A 330 -5.37 -9.77 4.12
CA PRO A 330 -4.25 -10.54 4.66
C PRO A 330 -2.95 -9.73 4.69
N GLY A 331 -2.24 -9.74 5.82
CA GLY A 331 -0.98 -9.02 6.01
C GLY A 331 -1.12 -7.51 6.29
N MET A 332 -2.34 -6.97 6.33
CA MET A 332 -2.57 -5.57 6.66
C MET A 332 -2.22 -5.25 8.12
N HIS A 333 -1.66 -4.07 8.37
CA HIS A 333 -1.43 -3.58 9.72
C HIS A 333 -2.76 -3.22 10.41
N PHE A 334 -2.95 -3.69 11.65
CA PHE A 334 -4.16 -3.41 12.42
C PHE A 334 -4.01 -2.09 13.21
N PHE A 335 -4.55 -1.01 12.64
CA PHE A 335 -4.65 0.28 13.35
C PHE A 335 -5.87 0.29 14.29
N PRO A 336 -5.90 1.21 15.28
CA PRO A 336 -7.09 1.41 16.09
C PRO A 336 -8.33 1.61 15.19
N PRO A 337 -9.37 0.76 15.29
CA PRO A 337 -10.45 0.72 14.29
C PRO A 337 -11.18 2.05 14.09
N HIS A 338 -11.29 2.86 15.16
CA HIS A 338 -11.91 4.17 15.08
C HIS A 338 -11.15 5.11 14.13
N LEU A 339 -9.81 5.09 14.15
CA LEU A 339 -8.98 5.90 13.26
C LEU A 339 -9.07 5.41 11.82
N THR A 340 -9.08 4.10 11.59
CA THR A 340 -9.26 3.51 10.25
C THR A 340 -10.59 3.95 9.66
N PHE A 341 -11.68 3.82 10.42
CA PHE A 341 -13.00 4.23 9.97
C PHE A 341 -13.09 5.72 9.66
N ASP A 342 -12.59 6.55 10.58
CA ASP A 342 -12.69 8.00 10.48
C ASP A 342 -11.91 8.55 9.27
N ASN A 343 -10.80 7.91 8.90
CA ASN A 343 -9.98 8.31 7.75
C ASN A 343 -10.47 7.74 6.42
N ASP A 344 -10.84 6.46 6.38
CA ASP A 344 -11.04 5.75 5.11
C ASP A 344 -12.51 5.68 4.67
N TYR A 345 -13.48 5.71 5.61
CA TYR A 345 -14.88 5.39 5.29
C TYR A 345 -15.89 6.45 5.71
N LYS A 346 -15.58 7.27 6.73
CA LYS A 346 -16.51 8.26 7.28
C LYS A 346 -17.07 9.22 6.23
N ALA A 347 -16.24 9.69 5.30
CA ALA A 347 -16.68 10.61 4.25
C ALA A 347 -17.70 9.96 3.30
N ALA A 348 -17.45 8.73 2.86
CA ALA A 348 -18.36 8.00 1.98
C ALA A 348 -19.70 7.69 2.67
N LEU A 349 -19.67 7.31 3.95
CA LEU A 349 -20.89 7.06 4.72
C LEU A 349 -21.67 8.33 5.04
N ALA A 350 -21.01 9.44 5.34
CA ALA A 350 -21.69 10.71 5.56
C ALA A 350 -22.43 11.17 4.30
N TRP A 351 -21.84 10.94 3.12
CA TRP A 351 -22.52 11.18 1.86
C TRP A 351 -23.71 10.23 1.66
N ALA A 352 -23.53 8.92 1.86
CA ALA A 352 -24.62 7.95 1.76
C ALA A 352 -25.78 8.27 2.72
N GLU A 353 -25.49 8.67 3.96
CA GLU A 353 -26.45 9.10 4.98
C GLU A 353 -27.29 10.29 4.49
N GLN A 354 -26.63 11.32 3.96
CA GLN A 354 -27.31 12.49 3.40
C GLN A 354 -28.20 12.13 2.19
N SER A 355 -27.69 11.29 1.28
CA SER A 355 -28.41 10.87 0.07
C SER A 355 -29.64 10.01 0.37
N LEU A 356 -29.52 9.09 1.33
CA LEU A 356 -30.60 8.18 1.74
C LEU A 356 -31.60 8.83 2.70
N ARG A 357 -31.25 9.98 3.30
CA ARG A 357 -32.00 10.63 4.40
C ARG A 357 -32.16 9.71 5.62
N GLU A 358 -31.18 8.85 5.83
CA GLU A 358 -31.09 7.99 7.01
C GLU A 358 -30.49 8.79 8.17
N ILE A 359 -30.99 8.59 9.38
CA ILE A 359 -30.53 9.32 10.56
C ILE A 359 -29.47 8.49 11.29
N GLU A 360 -28.33 9.12 11.59
CA GLU A 360 -27.22 8.55 12.36
C GLU A 360 -26.60 7.28 11.73
N LEU A 361 -26.76 7.08 10.43
CA LEU A 361 -26.23 5.90 9.73
C LEU A 361 -24.72 5.78 9.94
N THR A 362 -23.96 6.86 9.73
CA THR A 362 -22.50 6.87 9.86
C THR A 362 -22.09 6.45 11.27
N GLN A 363 -22.74 6.99 12.30
CA GLN A 363 -22.40 6.70 13.69
C GLN A 363 -22.78 5.27 14.10
N ARG A 364 -23.95 4.78 13.63
CA ARG A 364 -24.39 3.40 13.85
C ARG A 364 -23.42 2.41 13.23
N VAL A 365 -23.03 2.63 11.96
CA VAL A 365 -22.05 1.80 11.25
C VAL A 365 -20.69 1.87 11.93
N ARG A 366 -20.20 3.06 12.29
CA ARG A 366 -18.93 3.25 13.02
C ARG A 366 -18.87 2.41 14.30
N LYS A 367 -19.94 2.42 15.10
CA LYS A 367 -20.03 1.64 16.33
C LYS A 367 -19.96 0.13 16.06
N ARG A 368 -20.65 -0.37 15.02
CA ARG A 368 -20.58 -1.79 14.63
C ARG A 368 -19.21 -2.16 14.09
N PHE A 369 -18.61 -1.31 13.25
CA PHE A 369 -17.28 -1.51 12.68
C PHE A 369 -16.25 -1.70 13.78
N ILE A 370 -16.16 -0.74 14.72
CA ILE A 370 -15.23 -0.81 15.84
C ILE A 370 -15.43 -2.10 16.65
N ARG A 371 -16.68 -2.45 16.96
CA ARG A 371 -17.00 -3.68 17.69
C ARG A 371 -16.52 -4.92 16.94
N TYR A 372 -16.87 -5.05 15.66
CA TYR A 372 -16.49 -6.22 14.86
C TYR A 372 -14.98 -6.33 14.71
N SER A 373 -14.28 -5.24 14.37
CA SER A 373 -12.82 -5.27 14.23
C SER A 373 -12.13 -5.73 15.52
N LEU A 374 -12.60 -5.28 16.69
CA LEU A 374 -12.03 -5.65 17.99
C LEU A 374 -12.35 -7.10 18.38
N GLU A 375 -13.61 -7.53 18.24
CA GLU A 375 -14.04 -8.90 18.57
C GLU A 375 -13.27 -9.96 17.76
N ARG A 376 -12.91 -9.64 16.52
CA ARG A 376 -12.18 -10.54 15.62
C ARG A 376 -10.72 -10.13 15.36
N HIS A 377 -10.11 -9.30 16.21
CA HIS A 377 -8.77 -8.74 16.00
C HIS A 377 -7.73 -9.80 15.55
N HIS A 378 -7.73 -10.96 16.20
CA HIS A 378 -6.81 -12.08 15.90
C HIS A 378 -7.40 -13.13 14.94
N GLY A 379 -8.53 -12.83 14.31
CA GLY A 379 -9.24 -13.70 13.39
C GLY A 379 -9.36 -13.11 11.98
N SER A 380 -9.74 -13.97 11.04
CA SER A 380 -9.97 -13.56 9.65
C SER A 380 -11.22 -12.68 9.54
N SER A 381 -11.05 -11.46 9.01
CA SER A 381 -12.12 -10.55 8.62
C SER A 381 -13.09 -11.20 7.64
N ALA A 382 -12.57 -11.89 6.63
CA ALA A 382 -13.36 -12.66 5.68
C ALA A 382 -14.23 -13.72 6.35
N ARG A 383 -13.67 -14.57 7.22
CA ARG A 383 -14.45 -15.62 7.90
C ARG A 383 -15.53 -15.02 8.81
N ALA A 384 -15.23 -13.92 9.50
CA ALA A 384 -16.20 -13.22 10.34
C ALA A 384 -17.36 -12.65 9.49
N HIS A 385 -17.02 -11.99 8.37
CA HIS A 385 -17.99 -11.40 7.46
C HIS A 385 -18.89 -12.45 6.79
N LEU A 386 -18.31 -13.54 6.28
CA LEU A 386 -19.07 -14.62 5.65
C LEU A 386 -20.05 -15.30 6.61
N ARG A 387 -19.67 -15.47 7.90
CA ARG A 387 -20.60 -15.95 8.93
C ARG A 387 -21.76 -14.99 9.15
N LEU A 388 -21.51 -13.69 9.10
CA LEU A 388 -22.56 -12.68 9.23
C LEU A 388 -23.52 -12.70 8.04
N LEU A 389 -23.00 -12.79 6.82
CA LEU A 389 -23.83 -12.91 5.61
C LEU A 389 -24.71 -14.17 5.63
N HIS A 390 -24.19 -15.28 6.15
CA HIS A 390 -24.92 -16.54 6.28
C HIS A 390 -26.23 -16.39 7.07
N ASN A 391 -26.26 -15.51 8.07
CA ASN A 391 -27.46 -15.28 8.90
C ASN A 391 -28.64 -14.68 8.13
N PHE A 392 -28.39 -14.11 6.94
CA PHE A 392 -29.40 -13.47 6.10
C PHE A 392 -29.68 -14.23 4.79
N GLN A 393 -29.23 -15.49 4.68
CA GLN A 393 -29.41 -16.33 3.47
C GLN A 393 -30.82 -16.31 2.84
N PRO A 394 -31.93 -16.38 3.62
CA PRO A 394 -33.26 -16.32 3.03
C PRO A 394 -33.56 -14.99 2.32
N ALA A 395 -33.08 -13.87 2.88
CA ALA A 395 -33.31 -12.54 2.33
C ALA A 395 -32.52 -12.30 1.04
N TRP A 396 -31.27 -12.80 0.98
CA TRP A 396 -30.39 -12.65 -0.18
C TRP A 396 -30.96 -13.23 -1.47
N ARG A 397 -31.85 -14.23 -1.40
CA ARG A 397 -32.49 -14.83 -2.59
C ARG A 397 -33.27 -13.84 -3.44
N HIS A 398 -33.70 -12.72 -2.84
CA HIS A 398 -34.45 -11.66 -3.53
C HIS A 398 -33.56 -10.51 -4.00
N CYS A 399 -32.28 -10.52 -3.63
CA CYS A 399 -31.29 -9.49 -4.00
C CYS A 399 -30.42 -10.00 -5.16
N ILE A 400 -31.01 -10.13 -6.35
CA ILE A 400 -30.31 -10.57 -7.57
C ILE A 400 -30.03 -9.38 -8.49
N GLU A 401 -29.06 -9.52 -9.40
CA GLU A 401 -28.72 -8.52 -10.44
C GLU A 401 -28.33 -7.14 -9.88
N ASN A 402 -27.05 -6.96 -9.52
CA ASN A 402 -26.53 -5.75 -8.92
C ASN A 402 -25.19 -5.35 -9.56
N GLU A 403 -25.03 -4.06 -9.86
CA GLU A 403 -23.76 -3.53 -10.40
C GLU A 403 -22.59 -3.73 -9.43
N PHE A 404 -22.87 -3.65 -8.12
CA PHE A 404 -21.90 -3.80 -7.04
C PHE A 404 -21.92 -5.20 -6.44
N CYS A 405 -20.75 -5.67 -5.99
CA CYS A 405 -20.64 -6.91 -5.25
C CYS A 405 -21.25 -6.75 -3.84
N PHE A 406 -22.36 -7.44 -3.57
CA PHE A 406 -23.05 -7.40 -2.27
C PHE A 406 -22.32 -8.11 -1.12
N VAL A 407 -21.17 -8.74 -1.41
CA VAL A 407 -20.27 -9.27 -0.38
C VAL A 407 -19.39 -8.12 0.16
N CYS A 408 -18.52 -7.53 -0.67
CA CYS A 408 -17.61 -6.49 -0.17
C CYS A 408 -18.20 -5.07 -0.15
N LEU A 409 -19.26 -4.79 -0.92
CA LEU A 409 -19.86 -3.45 -1.12
C LEU A 409 -18.94 -2.39 -1.74
N VAL A 410 -17.68 -2.74 -2.00
CA VAL A 410 -16.61 -1.81 -2.40
C VAL A 410 -16.34 -1.89 -3.90
N GLN A 411 -16.40 -3.10 -4.46
CA GLN A 411 -16.02 -3.39 -5.85
C GLN A 411 -17.25 -3.66 -6.72
N LEU A 412 -17.10 -3.40 -8.02
CA LEU A 412 -18.09 -3.80 -9.03
C LEU A 412 -18.09 -5.31 -9.19
N ALA A 413 -19.25 -5.87 -9.50
CA ALA A 413 -19.37 -7.29 -9.73
C ALA A 413 -18.90 -7.65 -11.15
N SER A 414 -18.09 -8.69 -11.25
CA SER A 414 -17.47 -9.19 -12.49
C SER A 414 -17.95 -10.60 -12.85
N ALA A 415 -18.25 -11.42 -11.84
CA ALA A 415 -18.68 -12.80 -12.00
C ALA A 415 -20.13 -12.98 -11.59
N THR A 416 -20.93 -13.63 -12.44
CA THR A 416 -22.32 -14.01 -12.14
C THR A 416 -22.40 -15.50 -11.85
N LEU A 417 -22.93 -15.86 -10.68
CA LEU A 417 -23.15 -17.25 -10.27
C LEU A 417 -24.40 -17.84 -10.92
N ASP A 418 -24.53 -19.18 -10.87
CA ASP A 418 -25.73 -19.89 -11.34
C ASP A 418 -27.02 -19.41 -10.64
N CYS A 419 -26.90 -19.05 -9.35
CA CYS A 419 -27.97 -18.45 -8.56
C CYS A 419 -28.24 -16.96 -8.86
N LYS A 420 -27.61 -16.39 -9.90
CA LYS A 420 -27.71 -14.99 -10.36
C LYS A 420 -27.13 -13.93 -9.43
N HIS A 421 -26.55 -14.32 -8.29
CA HIS A 421 -25.75 -13.40 -7.48
C HIS A 421 -24.46 -13.02 -8.21
N GLN A 422 -24.08 -11.76 -8.09
CA GLN A 422 -22.90 -11.22 -8.75
C GLN A 422 -21.82 -10.84 -7.73
N LEU A 423 -20.59 -11.29 -7.96
CA LEU A 423 -19.44 -11.10 -7.08
C LEU A 423 -18.30 -10.43 -7.85
N CYS A 424 -17.44 -9.69 -7.15
CA CYS A 424 -16.15 -9.26 -7.70
C CYS A 424 -15.12 -10.40 -7.63
N ASP A 425 -14.07 -10.34 -8.44
CA ASP A 425 -13.02 -11.36 -8.50
C ASP A 425 -12.37 -11.62 -7.14
N SER A 426 -12.12 -10.55 -6.37
CA SER A 426 -11.56 -10.68 -5.02
C SER A 426 -12.48 -11.47 -4.10
N CYS A 427 -13.80 -11.25 -4.14
CA CYS A 427 -14.75 -12.02 -3.35
C CYS A 427 -14.89 -13.46 -3.85
N VAL A 428 -14.75 -13.73 -5.15
CA VAL A 428 -14.68 -15.11 -5.65
C VAL A 428 -13.46 -15.82 -5.06
N ILE A 429 -12.28 -15.20 -5.07
CA ILE A 429 -11.06 -15.76 -4.47
C ILE A 429 -11.21 -15.96 -2.96
N ILE A 430 -11.78 -14.98 -2.25
CA ILE A 430 -11.96 -15.04 -0.79
C ILE A 430 -12.95 -16.15 -0.37
N CYS A 431 -14.01 -16.36 -1.15
CA CYS A 431 -15.08 -17.29 -0.82
C CYS A 431 -14.85 -18.70 -1.37
N GLY A 432 -14.06 -18.81 -2.43
CA GLY A 432 -13.80 -20.07 -3.13
C GLY A 432 -12.76 -20.93 -2.45
N THR A 433 -12.84 -22.23 -2.70
CA THR A 433 -11.76 -23.17 -2.40
C THR A 433 -10.98 -23.43 -3.70
N CYS A 434 -9.74 -22.93 -3.79
CA CYS A 434 -8.84 -23.30 -4.88
C CYS A 434 -8.24 -24.69 -4.58
N GLU A 435 -8.41 -25.65 -5.47
CA GLU A 435 -7.64 -26.91 -5.40
C GLU A 435 -6.20 -26.68 -5.87
N GLU A 436 -5.24 -27.35 -5.23
CA GLU A 436 -3.78 -27.14 -5.30
C GLU A 436 -3.11 -27.38 -6.68
N ARG A 437 -3.85 -27.41 -7.79
CA ARG A 437 -3.31 -27.80 -9.11
C ARG A 437 -3.46 -26.72 -10.16
N GLY A 438 -2.76 -25.60 -9.99
CA GLY A 438 -2.31 -24.73 -11.09
C GLY A 438 -3.37 -24.16 -12.05
N LEU A 439 -4.66 -24.36 -11.78
CA LEU A 439 -5.80 -23.89 -12.56
C LEU A 439 -6.76 -23.15 -11.63
N THR A 440 -7.28 -22.05 -12.15
CA THR A 440 -8.09 -21.02 -11.49
C THR A 440 -9.57 -21.43 -11.38
N GLU A 441 -9.85 -22.68 -11.07
CA GLU A 441 -11.22 -23.15 -10.85
C GLU A 441 -11.54 -23.10 -9.35
N ALA A 442 -12.29 -22.09 -8.93
CA ALA A 442 -12.78 -22.00 -7.57
C ALA A 442 -14.11 -22.76 -7.47
N ALA A 443 -14.16 -23.85 -6.70
CA ALA A 443 -15.44 -24.44 -6.32
C ALA A 443 -16.20 -23.43 -5.43
N MET A 444 -17.37 -22.99 -5.87
CA MET A 444 -18.07 -21.85 -5.28
C MET A 444 -19.40 -22.26 -4.67
N LYS A 445 -19.47 -22.20 -3.34
CA LYS A 445 -20.73 -22.05 -2.62
C LYS A 445 -21.02 -20.55 -2.52
N CYS A 446 -22.16 -20.11 -3.07
CA CYS A 446 -22.55 -18.70 -3.03
C CYS A 446 -22.55 -18.19 -1.57
N PRO A 447 -21.76 -17.16 -1.23
CA PRO A 447 -21.67 -16.66 0.14
C PRO A 447 -22.97 -15.97 0.61
N LEU A 448 -23.81 -15.55 -0.33
CA LEU A 448 -25.07 -14.85 -0.05
C LEU A 448 -26.23 -15.83 0.18
N CYS A 449 -26.53 -16.72 -0.78
CA CYS A 449 -27.69 -17.60 -0.69
C CYS A 449 -27.38 -19.08 -0.38
N GLY A 450 -26.10 -19.47 -0.37
CA GLY A 450 -25.65 -20.83 -0.07
C GLY A 450 -25.75 -21.83 -1.22
N HIS A 451 -26.17 -21.41 -2.43
CA HIS A 451 -26.26 -22.28 -3.60
C HIS A 451 -24.88 -22.80 -4.04
N LEU A 452 -24.77 -24.09 -4.35
CA LEU A 452 -23.57 -24.71 -4.92
C LEU A 452 -23.61 -24.52 -6.44
N GLY A 453 -22.73 -23.69 -6.96
CA GLY A 453 -22.62 -23.42 -8.38
C GLY A 453 -21.47 -24.18 -9.04
N LYS A 454 -21.37 -24.04 -10.37
CA LYS A 454 -20.21 -24.49 -11.14
C LYS A 454 -18.94 -23.70 -10.74
N PRO A 455 -17.74 -24.27 -10.98
CA PRO A 455 -16.50 -23.54 -10.77
C PRO A 455 -16.44 -22.27 -11.62
N ILE A 456 -15.90 -21.20 -11.06
CA ILE A 456 -15.66 -19.94 -11.79
C ILE A 456 -14.19 -19.86 -12.13
N LEU A 457 -13.90 -19.53 -13.38
CA LEU A 457 -12.54 -19.23 -13.82
C LEU A 457 -12.21 -17.77 -13.48
N VAL A 458 -11.29 -17.56 -12.53
CA VAL A 458 -10.83 -16.21 -12.15
C VAL A 458 -9.50 -15.92 -12.84
N GLN A 459 -9.42 -14.81 -13.57
CA GLN A 459 -8.14 -14.39 -14.15
C GLN A 459 -7.14 -14.02 -13.05
N PRO A 460 -5.86 -14.43 -13.16
CA PRO A 460 -4.83 -13.97 -12.25
C PRO A 460 -4.75 -12.43 -12.25
N PRO A 461 -4.51 -11.76 -11.11
CA PRO A 461 -4.44 -10.30 -11.03
C PRO A 461 -3.35 -9.66 -11.91
N THR A 462 -2.34 -10.45 -12.30
CA THR A 462 -1.25 -10.04 -13.20
C THR A 462 -1.53 -10.33 -14.68
N SER A 463 -2.64 -11.00 -14.98
CA SER A 463 -3.10 -11.22 -16.34
C SER A 463 -3.65 -9.91 -16.89
N GLY A 464 -2.97 -9.32 -17.86
CA GLY A 464 -3.61 -8.31 -18.71
C GLY A 464 -4.69 -8.96 -19.58
N ASN A 465 -5.51 -8.14 -20.24
CA ASN A 465 -6.44 -8.63 -21.25
C ASN A 465 -5.65 -9.21 -22.44
N ARG A 466 -5.82 -10.49 -22.71
CA ARG A 466 -5.21 -11.20 -23.84
C ARG A 466 -6.19 -11.14 -25.01
N VAL A 467 -5.96 -10.20 -25.92
CA VAL A 467 -6.83 -9.96 -27.08
C VAL A 467 -6.17 -10.51 -28.35
N LEU A 468 -6.92 -11.30 -29.12
CA LEU A 468 -6.48 -11.79 -30.44
C LEU A 468 -7.44 -11.31 -31.53
N GLU A 469 -6.93 -10.55 -32.49
CA GLU A 469 -7.69 -10.17 -33.68
C GLU A 469 -7.23 -11.01 -34.88
N LEU A 470 -8.20 -11.67 -35.53
CA LEU A 470 -8.01 -12.45 -36.73
C LEU A 470 -8.82 -11.80 -37.85
N GLY A 471 -8.13 -11.18 -38.80
CA GLY A 471 -8.71 -10.52 -39.95
C GLY A 471 -8.02 -10.89 -41.26
N GLY A 472 -8.76 -10.85 -42.37
CA GLY A 472 -8.18 -11.10 -43.69
C GLY A 472 -9.15 -11.65 -44.70
N THR A 473 -8.63 -12.12 -45.82
CA THR A 473 -9.42 -12.71 -46.91
C THR A 473 -9.07 -14.18 -47.10
N SER A 474 -9.81 -14.88 -47.93
CA SER A 474 -9.54 -16.28 -48.30
C SER A 474 -8.13 -16.50 -48.85
N GLN A 475 -7.47 -15.47 -49.37
CA GLN A 475 -6.08 -15.52 -49.84
C GLN A 475 -5.07 -15.68 -48.70
N SER A 476 -5.36 -15.15 -47.50
CA SER A 476 -4.46 -15.20 -46.34
C SER A 476 -4.69 -16.41 -45.42
N LYS A 477 -5.61 -17.33 -45.77
CA LYS A 477 -6.01 -18.47 -44.91
C LYS A 477 -4.85 -19.37 -44.47
N TRP A 478 -3.88 -19.62 -45.36
CA TRP A 478 -2.70 -20.44 -45.05
C TRP A 478 -1.69 -19.70 -44.17
N GLN A 479 -1.51 -18.39 -44.41
CA GLN A 479 -0.67 -17.54 -43.57
C GLN A 479 -1.24 -17.45 -42.15
N MET A 480 -2.57 -17.32 -42.03
CA MET A 480 -3.26 -17.29 -40.74
C MET A 480 -3.08 -18.58 -39.95
N LEU A 481 -3.21 -19.74 -40.61
CA LEU A 481 -2.97 -21.02 -39.97
C LEU A 481 -1.52 -21.14 -39.47
N ASN A 482 -0.54 -20.72 -40.28
CA ASN A 482 0.86 -20.75 -39.87
C ASN A 482 1.13 -19.80 -38.70
N PHE A 483 0.57 -18.59 -38.73
CA PHE A 483 0.63 -17.67 -37.59
C PHE A 483 0.06 -18.30 -36.32
N LEU A 484 -1.10 -18.97 -36.37
CA LEU A 484 -1.68 -19.64 -35.21
C LEU A 484 -0.80 -20.82 -34.70
N LYS A 485 -0.14 -21.56 -35.60
CA LYS A 485 0.83 -22.61 -35.24
C LYS A 485 2.08 -22.03 -34.55
N ASP A 486 2.62 -20.94 -35.10
CA ASP A 486 3.78 -20.25 -34.56
C ASP A 486 3.46 -19.63 -33.20
N LEU A 487 2.26 -19.03 -33.07
CA LEU A 487 1.74 -18.48 -31.83
C LEU A 487 1.61 -19.57 -30.74
N GLN A 488 0.95 -20.69 -31.06
CA GLN A 488 0.80 -21.81 -30.12
C GLN A 488 2.17 -22.36 -29.69
N SER A 489 3.12 -22.46 -30.63
CA SER A 489 4.48 -22.93 -30.34
C SER A 489 5.27 -21.94 -29.48
N SER A 490 5.13 -20.63 -29.74
CA SER A 490 5.82 -19.56 -29.01
C SER A 490 5.31 -19.39 -27.59
N ILE A 491 4.01 -19.62 -27.35
CA ILE A 491 3.46 -19.62 -25.99
C ILE A 491 4.07 -20.76 -25.16
N GLY A 492 4.33 -21.92 -25.78
CA GLY A 492 5.10 -23.00 -25.17
C GLY A 492 4.40 -23.75 -24.02
N ILE A 493 3.13 -23.41 -23.73
CA ILE A 493 2.31 -24.06 -22.69
C ILE A 493 1.32 -25.01 -23.38
N ARG A 494 1.21 -26.25 -22.88
CA ARG A 494 0.34 -27.31 -23.45
C ARG A 494 -1.13 -27.15 -23.08
N ILE A 495 -1.70 -25.96 -23.30
CA ILE A 495 -3.15 -25.73 -23.22
C ILE A 495 -3.70 -25.29 -24.59
N PRO A 496 -4.96 -25.62 -24.93
CA PRO A 496 -5.56 -25.29 -26.24
C PRO A 496 -5.60 -23.79 -26.53
N LEU A 497 -5.52 -23.41 -27.81
CA LEU A 497 -5.50 -22.01 -28.28
C LEU A 497 -6.67 -21.17 -27.73
N TYR A 498 -7.84 -21.79 -27.56
CA TYR A 498 -9.04 -21.11 -27.06
C TYR A 498 -8.98 -20.73 -25.58
N GLU A 499 -8.05 -21.26 -24.79
CA GLU A 499 -7.90 -20.90 -23.35
C GLU A 499 -6.89 -19.77 -23.10
N HIS A 500 -6.15 -19.37 -24.15
CA HIS A 500 -5.10 -18.35 -24.04
C HIS A 500 -5.61 -16.91 -24.16
N PHE A 501 -6.84 -16.70 -24.63
CA PHE A 501 -7.34 -15.38 -24.98
C PHE A 501 -8.68 -15.09 -24.32
N ASP A 502 -8.85 -13.85 -23.86
CA ASP A 502 -10.04 -13.38 -23.15
C ASP A 502 -11.05 -12.76 -24.11
N LEU A 503 -10.54 -12.15 -25.19
CA LEU A 503 -11.32 -11.59 -26.27
C LEU A 503 -10.70 -11.99 -27.61
N VAL A 504 -11.53 -12.54 -28.50
CA VAL A 504 -11.12 -12.88 -29.86
C VAL A 504 -12.02 -12.18 -30.85
N ILE A 505 -11.43 -11.44 -31.78
CA ILE A 505 -12.15 -10.65 -32.78
C ILE A 505 -11.92 -11.29 -34.14
N GLY A 506 -13.00 -11.67 -34.82
CA GLY A 506 -12.95 -12.29 -36.14
C GLY A 506 -13.53 -11.38 -37.21
N SER A 507 -12.82 -11.17 -38.30
CA SER A 507 -13.31 -10.51 -39.51
C SER A 507 -12.87 -11.24 -40.77
N GLY A 508 -13.69 -11.19 -41.83
CA GLY A 508 -13.39 -11.88 -43.08
C GLY A 508 -13.10 -13.38 -42.87
N ILE A 509 -11.94 -13.87 -43.31
CA ILE A 509 -11.55 -15.28 -43.11
C ILE A 509 -11.32 -15.64 -41.63
N GLY A 510 -11.02 -14.66 -40.79
CA GLY A 510 -10.85 -14.86 -39.36
C GLY A 510 -12.12 -15.37 -38.67
N LEU A 511 -13.31 -15.05 -39.20
CA LEU A 511 -14.59 -15.58 -38.71
C LEU A 511 -14.60 -17.12 -38.66
N PHE A 512 -13.97 -17.79 -39.64
CA PHE A 512 -13.87 -19.25 -39.66
C PHE A 512 -13.02 -19.78 -38.50
N PHE A 513 -11.86 -19.17 -38.25
CA PHE A 513 -10.96 -19.59 -37.17
C PHE A 513 -11.55 -19.29 -35.79
N VAL A 514 -12.21 -18.13 -35.61
CA VAL A 514 -12.92 -17.80 -34.37
C VAL A 514 -14.03 -18.81 -34.09
N GLN A 515 -14.88 -19.11 -35.07
CA GLN A 515 -15.95 -20.09 -34.90
C GLN A 515 -15.42 -21.49 -34.57
N THR A 516 -14.48 -21.99 -35.37
CA THR A 516 -14.04 -23.39 -35.25
C THR A 516 -13.14 -23.61 -34.04
N ILE A 517 -12.12 -22.79 -33.83
CA ILE A 517 -11.15 -22.99 -32.74
C ILE A 517 -11.74 -22.52 -31.40
N PHE A 518 -12.30 -21.31 -31.35
CA PHE A 518 -12.62 -20.65 -30.08
C PHE A 518 -14.03 -20.93 -29.58
N LEU A 519 -14.99 -21.20 -30.47
CA LEU A 519 -16.37 -21.51 -30.09
C LEU A 519 -16.70 -23.00 -30.14
N GLU A 520 -16.03 -23.77 -31.01
CA GLU A 520 -16.26 -25.21 -31.17
C GLU A 520 -15.09 -26.10 -30.72
N GLY A 521 -13.95 -25.53 -30.35
CA GLY A 521 -12.81 -26.27 -29.80
C GLY A 521 -12.02 -27.11 -30.82
N TRP A 522 -12.09 -26.79 -32.11
CA TRP A 522 -11.38 -27.52 -33.16
C TRP A 522 -9.86 -27.39 -33.02
N THR A 523 -9.13 -28.43 -33.42
CA THR A 523 -7.66 -28.39 -33.46
C THR A 523 -7.16 -27.71 -34.75
N LEU A 524 -5.93 -27.19 -34.74
CA LEU A 524 -5.32 -26.61 -35.95
C LEU A 524 -5.26 -27.59 -37.15
N PRO A 525 -4.97 -28.90 -36.95
CA PRO A 525 -5.14 -29.91 -38.00
C PRO A 525 -6.56 -30.00 -38.58
N ASP A 526 -7.59 -29.93 -37.74
CA ASP A 526 -8.99 -29.97 -38.20
C ASP A 526 -9.30 -28.76 -39.09
N CYS A 527 -8.90 -27.56 -38.64
CA CYS A 527 -9.02 -26.35 -39.46
C CYS A 527 -8.26 -26.49 -40.79
N GLN A 528 -7.04 -27.04 -40.76
CA GLN A 528 -6.19 -27.23 -41.93
C GLN A 528 -6.85 -28.10 -43.01
N TYR A 529 -7.57 -29.15 -42.60
CA TYR A 529 -8.28 -30.06 -43.52
C TYR A 529 -9.28 -29.30 -44.40
N HIS A 530 -9.98 -28.30 -43.84
CA HIS A 530 -11.00 -27.53 -44.54
C HIS A 530 -10.47 -26.36 -45.37
N LEU A 531 -9.21 -25.93 -45.17
CA LEU A 531 -8.67 -24.74 -45.83
C LEU A 531 -8.63 -24.83 -47.36
N LYS A 532 -8.46 -26.02 -47.95
CA LYS A 532 -8.37 -26.17 -49.42
C LYS A 532 -9.60 -25.60 -50.14
N ASN A 533 -10.78 -25.80 -49.56
CA ASN A 533 -12.07 -25.41 -50.14
C ASN A 533 -12.68 -24.15 -49.50
N LEU A 534 -11.94 -23.49 -48.60
CA LEU A 534 -12.40 -22.31 -47.89
C LEU A 534 -12.34 -21.06 -48.78
N GLY A 535 -13.47 -20.40 -48.97
CA GLY A 535 -13.62 -19.12 -49.66
C GLY A 535 -13.90 -17.96 -48.69
N ASP A 536 -14.06 -16.76 -49.25
CA ASP A 536 -14.44 -15.59 -48.45
C ASP A 536 -15.85 -15.76 -47.87
N PRO A 537 -16.10 -15.28 -46.64
CA PRO A 537 -17.40 -15.43 -45.99
C PRO A 537 -18.51 -14.77 -46.80
N LYS A 538 -19.55 -15.53 -47.09
CA LYS A 538 -20.83 -15.02 -47.60
C LYS A 538 -21.79 -14.90 -46.44
N VAL A 539 -22.12 -13.67 -46.07
CA VAL A 539 -22.99 -13.36 -44.94
C VAL A 539 -24.42 -13.11 -45.43
N ASP A 540 -25.35 -13.96 -44.98
CA ASP A 540 -26.78 -13.69 -45.04
C ASP A 540 -27.21 -12.98 -43.75
N LYS A 541 -27.45 -11.67 -43.85
CA LYS A 541 -27.83 -10.81 -42.72
C LYS A 541 -29.25 -11.10 -42.21
N GLN A 542 -30.14 -11.67 -43.01
CA GLN A 542 -31.52 -11.95 -42.60
C GLN A 542 -31.61 -13.21 -41.75
N GLN A 543 -30.78 -14.21 -42.06
CA GLN A 543 -30.77 -15.50 -41.36
C GLN A 543 -29.61 -15.66 -40.36
N SER A 544 -28.75 -14.65 -40.24
CA SER A 544 -27.50 -14.68 -39.46
C SER A 544 -26.62 -15.88 -39.83
N LEU A 545 -26.61 -16.25 -41.12
CA LEU A 545 -25.84 -17.38 -41.64
C LEU A 545 -24.57 -16.87 -42.32
N VAL A 546 -23.45 -17.52 -42.04
CA VAL A 546 -22.17 -17.24 -42.69
C VAL A 546 -21.66 -18.53 -43.33
N SER A 547 -21.47 -18.50 -44.64
CA SER A 547 -20.95 -19.64 -45.41
C SER A 547 -19.57 -19.35 -45.98
N PHE A 548 -18.66 -20.31 -45.85
CA PHE A 548 -17.29 -20.24 -46.37
C PHE A 548 -17.03 -21.26 -47.49
N GLY A 549 -18.06 -22.02 -47.90
CA GLY A 549 -17.93 -23.09 -48.89
C GLY A 549 -18.90 -24.23 -48.63
N LYS A 550 -18.80 -25.29 -49.44
CA LYS A 550 -19.69 -26.46 -49.35
C LYS A 550 -19.50 -27.16 -48.00
N GLY A 551 -20.57 -27.23 -47.20
CA GLY A 551 -20.57 -27.87 -45.89
C GLY A 551 -19.94 -27.04 -44.75
N LEU A 552 -19.62 -25.77 -45.00
CA LEU A 552 -18.99 -24.87 -44.02
C LEU A 552 -19.88 -23.64 -43.84
N THR A 553 -21.02 -23.84 -43.18
CA THR A 553 -22.01 -22.80 -42.93
C THR A 553 -22.44 -22.83 -41.47
N TRP A 554 -22.37 -21.68 -40.80
CA TRP A 554 -22.74 -21.53 -39.39
C TRP A 554 -23.76 -20.44 -39.21
N ARG A 555 -24.59 -20.57 -38.18
CA ARG A 555 -25.39 -19.47 -37.66
C ARG A 555 -24.52 -18.71 -36.64
N MET A 556 -24.17 -17.47 -36.96
CA MET A 556 -23.23 -16.67 -36.16
C MET A 556 -23.92 -15.45 -35.57
N ALA A 557 -23.76 -15.23 -34.27
CA ALA A 557 -24.14 -13.98 -33.61
C ALA A 557 -22.97 -12.98 -33.66
N ARG A 558 -23.23 -11.68 -33.56
CA ARG A 558 -22.16 -10.65 -33.51
C ARG A 558 -21.24 -10.82 -32.30
N THR A 559 -21.77 -11.39 -31.22
CA THR A 559 -21.05 -11.67 -29.99
C THR A 559 -21.41 -13.07 -29.52
N ALA A 560 -20.42 -13.83 -29.06
CA ALA A 560 -20.60 -15.13 -28.44
C ALA A 560 -19.62 -15.26 -27.26
N SER A 561 -19.90 -16.15 -26.32
CA SER A 561 -18.96 -16.49 -25.25
C SER A 561 -18.89 -18.00 -25.07
N PHE A 562 -17.69 -18.52 -24.82
CA PHE A 562 -17.45 -19.93 -24.57
C PHE A 562 -16.27 -20.08 -23.60
N ASN A 563 -16.45 -20.85 -22.53
CA ASN A 563 -15.41 -21.12 -21.51
C ASN A 563 -14.63 -19.89 -21.01
N GLY A 564 -15.29 -18.75 -20.86
CA GLY A 564 -14.67 -17.50 -20.38
C GLY A 564 -14.06 -16.62 -21.47
N THR A 565 -13.90 -17.11 -22.70
CA THR A 565 -13.48 -16.32 -23.86
C THR A 565 -14.68 -15.66 -24.53
N ASN A 566 -14.61 -14.35 -24.72
CA ASN A 566 -15.59 -13.61 -25.50
C ASN A 566 -15.14 -13.53 -26.96
N ALA A 567 -16.06 -13.78 -27.90
CA ALA A 567 -15.83 -13.68 -29.32
C ALA A 567 -16.67 -12.54 -29.91
N VAL A 568 -16.04 -11.68 -30.71
CA VAL A 568 -16.72 -10.62 -31.48
C VAL A 568 -16.54 -10.92 -32.97
N LEU A 569 -17.66 -11.13 -33.67
CA LEU A 569 -17.70 -11.48 -35.08
C LEU A 569 -18.13 -10.26 -35.90
N VAL A 570 -17.19 -9.72 -36.68
CA VAL A 570 -17.36 -8.53 -37.52
C VAL A 570 -17.73 -8.95 -38.94
N PHE A 571 -18.98 -8.73 -39.31
CA PHE A 571 -19.54 -9.13 -40.61
C PHE A 571 -19.39 -8.06 -41.71
N GLU A 572 -18.74 -6.93 -41.43
CA GLU A 572 -18.52 -5.87 -42.41
C GLU A 572 -17.30 -6.16 -43.28
N SER A 573 -17.42 -5.93 -44.59
CA SER A 573 -16.34 -6.16 -45.54
C SER A 573 -15.33 -5.01 -45.46
N HIS A 574 -14.02 -5.34 -45.45
CA HIS A 574 -12.87 -4.41 -45.43
C HIS A 574 -12.80 -3.39 -46.60
N ARG A 575 -13.87 -3.20 -47.40
CA ARG A 575 -13.87 -2.34 -48.60
C ARG A 575 -14.08 -0.84 -48.35
N MET A 576 -14.12 -0.36 -47.09
CA MET A 576 -14.50 1.02 -46.76
C MET A 576 -13.46 1.83 -45.95
N MET A 577 -12.18 1.44 -45.90
CA MET A 577 -11.12 2.28 -45.29
C MET A 577 -10.13 2.90 -46.29
N GLY A 578 -10.36 2.75 -47.61
CA GLY A 578 -9.45 3.26 -48.66
C GLY A 578 -9.85 4.58 -49.33
N ARG A 579 -10.88 5.29 -48.86
CA ARG A 579 -11.30 6.58 -49.45
C ARG A 579 -11.69 7.60 -48.38
N ARG A 580 -10.68 8.24 -47.80
CA ARG A 580 -10.73 9.63 -47.30
C ARG A 580 -9.33 10.02 -46.82
N ALA A 581 -8.51 10.43 -47.78
CA ALA A 581 -7.35 11.29 -47.59
C ALA A 581 -7.07 11.96 -48.94
N GLU A 582 -7.93 12.92 -49.28
CA GLU A 582 -7.60 14.11 -50.08
C GLU A 582 -8.09 15.32 -49.27
#